data_AF-A0AAE3YCN0-F1
#
_entry.id   AF-A0AAE3YCN0-F1
#
_cell.length_a   1.000
_cell.length_b   1.000
_cell.length_c   1.000
_cell.angle_alpha   90.00
_cell.angle_beta   90.00
_cell.angle_gamma   90.00
#
_symmetry.space_group_name_H-M   'P 1'
#
loop_
_entity.id
_entity.type
_entity.pdbx_description
1 polymer ?
#
loop_
_entity_poly.entity_id
_entity_poly.type
_entity_poly.pdbx_seq_one_letter_code
_entity_poly.pdbx_strand_id
1 'polypeptide(L)'
;MKCLIFIFPLIFSIKTNAQTIVSIKKPVVNPVLSVYDAPNLEANVYLINKDYIVFQGNEGIRNVTSADTRSFSVHKVYDEMARNKDGVFVEGNFVKTDTLGFKYIGTTGNGHLWKTKTKIYKNLTELTDLTASEFIPLKDSKGNYSSYQYYQYKDQVYYYDKLVKDIDVNTIVFLDWELCYDKNGFYDRGEKVFFEGTPLTYLTPYLQKAKNHVLNRENILPGSDADSFIKLHGDYAKDKNRAYHGSSIVRGADAASFVSVNEHFAKDKNHVYSDSNAVPDADPNTFVLLDKFYFRDKNHVYYQDQILPIDIADAGKLKIWNTDYVYTFITDGKKVFLAETLLDKPKFDAPSFGVIADQALCYDKNGIYISSYDAKTNEVLYKKIPFNYSGAVDRKDIIEIPGYIFYKEQAYSDHNNASVFNHVTQEHIDILKNKNKDLIKINGSIQFRTNYDFLLGKVGNNVYWNDKKTSADAETFENIKDTYYKDKNNVYFYSYNTGLTTLKGIDPGSVRVFNVFLADKDYIYTKTHRIIKSKNIELLAAYEGSWPMCAVGNPVSSTYYVFKNAEGYWLALISDKSVEINEIPASDPNLKQLLEIR
;
A
#
# COMPACT_ATOMS: atom_id res chain seq x y z
N MET A 1 -20.70 -35.13 59.50
CA MET A 1 -19.64 -34.30 58.89
C MET A 1 -20.25 -33.45 57.79
N LYS A 2 -20.19 -32.13 57.93
CA LYS A 2 -20.80 -31.13 57.04
C LYS A 2 -19.95 -30.98 55.78
N CYS A 3 -20.55 -31.01 54.60
CA CYS A 3 -19.92 -30.50 53.38
C CYS A 3 -20.66 -29.21 53.00
N LEU A 4 -19.98 -28.07 53.17
CA LEU A 4 -20.48 -26.76 52.77
C LEU A 4 -20.48 -26.65 51.25
N ILE A 5 -21.64 -26.32 50.67
CA ILE A 5 -21.75 -25.85 49.29
C ILE A 5 -21.50 -24.34 49.32
N PHE A 6 -20.34 -23.90 48.82
CA PHE A 6 -20.06 -22.50 48.54
C PHE A 6 -20.67 -22.13 47.19
N ILE A 7 -21.79 -21.41 47.20
CA ILE A 7 -22.24 -20.63 46.04
C ILE A 7 -21.34 -19.40 45.94
N PHE A 8 -20.42 -19.40 44.97
CA PHE A 8 -19.77 -18.18 44.51
C PHE A 8 -20.71 -17.49 43.52
N PRO A 9 -21.22 -16.28 43.78
CA PRO A 9 -21.87 -15.51 42.74
C PRO A 9 -20.78 -15.11 41.73
N LEU A 10 -20.90 -15.61 40.49
CA LEU A 10 -20.15 -15.08 39.35
C LEU A 10 -20.63 -13.64 39.13
N ILE A 11 -19.92 -12.68 39.70
CA ILE A 11 -20.07 -11.27 39.34
C ILE A 11 -19.43 -11.14 37.96
N PHE A 12 -20.25 -11.19 36.91
CA PHE A 12 -19.84 -10.74 35.58
C PHE A 12 -19.50 -9.25 35.70
N SER A 13 -18.22 -8.94 35.84
CA SER A 13 -17.73 -7.58 35.67
C SER A 13 -17.78 -7.25 34.18
N ILE A 14 -18.92 -6.71 33.75
CA ILE A 14 -18.98 -5.96 32.50
C ILE A 14 -18.10 -4.72 32.73
N LYS A 15 -16.88 -4.71 32.19
CA LYS A 15 -16.11 -3.47 32.08
C LYS A 15 -16.87 -2.57 31.11
N THR A 16 -17.78 -1.76 31.64
CA THR A 16 -18.35 -0.62 30.93
C THR A 16 -17.22 0.40 30.82
N ASN A 17 -16.59 0.53 29.66
CA ASN A 17 -15.79 1.70 29.35
C ASN A 17 -16.75 2.89 29.30
N ALA A 18 -16.84 3.61 30.41
CA ALA A 18 -17.63 4.83 30.48
C ALA A 18 -17.04 5.86 29.53
N GLN A 19 -17.91 6.61 28.85
CA GLN A 19 -17.52 7.78 28.08
C GLN A 19 -16.78 8.74 29.02
N THR A 20 -15.50 8.97 28.75
CA THR A 20 -14.71 9.91 29.54
C THR A 20 -15.18 11.32 29.18
N ILE A 21 -15.88 11.97 30.09
CA ILE A 21 -16.10 13.40 30.00
C ILE A 21 -14.75 14.04 30.30
N VAL A 22 -14.11 14.64 29.30
CA VAL A 22 -12.90 15.44 29.52
C VAL A 22 -13.28 16.56 30.47
N SER A 23 -12.65 16.61 31.65
CA SER A 23 -12.84 17.73 32.56
C SER A 23 -12.25 18.98 31.93
N ILE A 24 -13.09 19.99 31.70
CA ILE A 24 -12.64 21.31 31.27
C ILE A 24 -11.83 21.88 32.44
N LYS A 25 -10.50 21.88 32.30
CA LYS A 25 -9.62 22.60 33.23
C LYS A 25 -9.60 24.07 32.83
N LYS A 26 -9.53 24.98 33.82
CA LYS A 26 -9.15 26.37 33.53
C LYS A 26 -7.80 26.35 32.80
N PRO A 27 -7.61 27.18 31.78
CA PRO A 27 -6.39 27.16 30.97
C PRO A 27 -5.18 27.38 31.87
N VAL A 28 -4.26 26.42 31.86
CA VAL A 28 -2.85 26.71 32.14
C VAL A 28 -2.26 26.96 30.76
N VAL A 29 -2.13 28.24 30.39
CA VAL A 29 -1.31 28.63 29.25
C VAL A 29 0.05 28.00 29.50
N ASN A 30 0.45 27.03 28.67
CA ASN A 30 1.82 26.55 28.71
C ASN A 30 2.69 27.68 28.16
N PRO A 31 3.55 28.33 28.97
CA PRO A 31 4.43 29.40 28.50
C PRO A 31 5.51 28.90 27.53
N VAL A 32 5.53 27.59 27.22
CA VAL A 32 6.45 26.95 26.28
C VAL A 32 5.73 26.51 24.98
N LEU A 33 4.53 27.03 24.69
CA LEU A 33 4.00 27.02 23.32
C LEU A 33 4.82 28.00 22.45
N SER A 34 6.11 27.71 22.28
CA SER A 34 6.86 28.18 21.12
C SER A 34 6.31 27.40 19.93
N VAL A 35 5.38 28.00 19.20
CA VAL A 35 5.21 27.67 17.78
C VAL A 35 6.58 27.94 17.18
N TYR A 36 7.31 26.88 16.78
CA TYR A 36 8.53 27.06 16.02
C TYR A 36 8.23 28.00 14.84
N ASP A 37 9.19 28.82 14.44
CA ASP A 37 9.05 29.80 13.34
C ASP A 37 8.61 29.17 11.99
N ALA A 38 8.51 27.84 11.91
CA ALA A 38 7.77 27.11 10.90
C ALA A 38 7.25 25.76 11.49
N PRO A 39 5.95 25.57 11.77
CA PRO A 39 5.43 24.23 12.03
C PRO A 39 5.52 23.41 10.74
N ASN A 40 6.15 22.24 10.79
CA ASN A 40 6.17 21.29 9.68
C ASN A 40 4.75 20.83 9.37
N LEU A 41 4.12 21.46 8.38
CA LEU A 41 2.89 20.98 7.74
C LEU A 41 3.34 19.95 6.71
N GLU A 42 3.17 18.65 7.00
CA GLU A 42 3.47 17.59 6.03
C GLU A 42 2.25 17.20 5.17
N ALA A 43 1.09 17.84 5.36
CA ALA A 43 -0.13 17.48 4.64
C ALA A 43 -0.97 18.70 4.21
N ASN A 44 -1.27 18.75 2.92
CA ASN A 44 -2.29 19.64 2.35
C ASN A 44 -3.68 19.21 2.86
N VAL A 45 -4.43 20.10 3.48
CA VAL A 45 -5.73 19.78 4.09
C VAL A 45 -6.82 20.80 3.75
N TYR A 46 -8.02 20.27 3.46
CA TYR A 46 -9.25 21.04 3.32
C TYR A 46 -10.10 20.92 4.58
N LEU A 47 -10.29 22.03 5.30
CA LEU A 47 -11.21 22.16 6.41
C LEU A 47 -12.54 22.70 5.90
N ILE A 48 -13.58 21.89 6.03
CA ILE A 48 -14.90 22.11 5.43
C ILE A 48 -15.83 22.68 6.51
N ASN A 49 -16.22 23.95 6.34
CA ASN A 49 -17.19 24.64 7.18
C ASN A 49 -18.54 24.76 6.46
N LYS A 50 -19.55 25.33 7.11
CA LYS A 50 -20.92 25.35 6.57
C LYS A 50 -21.02 26.07 5.21
N ASP A 51 -20.38 27.24 5.10
CA ASP A 51 -20.54 28.13 3.94
C ASP A 51 -19.19 28.50 3.27
N TYR A 52 -18.09 27.91 3.74
CA TYR A 52 -16.74 28.16 3.25
C TYR A 52 -15.80 26.99 3.55
N ILE A 53 -14.66 26.96 2.87
CA ILE A 53 -13.55 26.05 3.15
C ILE A 53 -12.31 26.83 3.60
N VAL A 54 -11.43 26.16 4.34
CA VAL A 54 -10.06 26.60 4.59
C VAL A 54 -9.13 25.56 3.99
N PHE A 55 -8.30 25.93 3.04
CA PHE A 55 -7.17 25.13 2.61
C PHE A 55 -5.95 25.54 3.43
N GLN A 56 -5.23 24.57 3.97
CA GLN A 56 -3.90 24.75 4.54
C GLN A 56 -2.95 23.85 3.76
N GLY A 57 -1.90 24.44 3.20
CA GLY A 57 -0.88 23.71 2.46
C GLY A 57 0.51 23.89 3.05
N ASN A 58 1.47 23.22 2.43
CA ASN A 58 2.89 23.34 2.77
C ASN A 58 3.36 24.81 2.68
N GLU A 59 4.47 25.13 3.34
CA GLU A 59 5.08 26.47 3.32
C GLU A 59 4.20 27.60 3.86
N GLY A 60 3.17 27.28 4.65
CA GLY A 60 2.31 28.28 5.30
C GLY A 60 1.11 28.73 4.47
N ILE A 61 0.88 28.13 3.30
CA ILE A 61 -0.24 28.49 2.42
C ILE A 61 -1.57 28.33 3.18
N ARG A 62 -2.37 29.40 3.21
CA ARG A 62 -3.73 29.37 3.77
C ARG A 62 -4.71 30.13 2.90
N ASN A 63 -5.70 29.43 2.35
CA ASN A 63 -6.75 30.03 1.53
C ASN A 63 -8.13 29.80 2.14
N VAL A 64 -8.90 30.87 2.32
CA VAL A 64 -10.28 30.81 2.81
C VAL A 64 -11.22 31.21 1.69
N THR A 65 -12.08 30.28 1.27
CA THR A 65 -12.88 30.45 0.06
C THR A 65 -14.33 30.08 0.35
N SER A 66 -15.26 30.98 0.02
CA SER A 66 -16.70 30.67 0.06
C SER A 66 -17.02 29.56 -0.93
N ALA A 67 -17.80 28.56 -0.50
CA ALA A 67 -18.06 27.38 -1.29
C ALA A 67 -19.38 26.72 -0.90
N ASP A 68 -20.06 26.10 -1.87
CA ASP A 68 -21.05 25.07 -1.54
C ASP A 68 -20.31 23.84 -1.01
N THR A 69 -20.35 23.64 0.30
CA THR A 69 -19.64 22.55 0.97
C THR A 69 -20.42 21.24 0.99
N ARG A 70 -21.72 21.26 0.66
CA ARG A 70 -22.55 20.05 0.59
C ARG A 70 -22.18 19.15 -0.56
N SER A 71 -21.75 19.73 -1.68
CA SER A 71 -21.28 18.98 -2.86
C SER A 71 -19.76 18.86 -2.94
N PHE A 72 -19.04 19.31 -1.89
CA PHE A 72 -17.58 19.37 -1.88
C PHE A 72 -16.97 17.97 -1.74
N SER A 73 -15.95 17.69 -2.54
CA SER A 73 -15.19 16.44 -2.51
C SER A 73 -13.72 16.71 -2.83
N VAL A 74 -12.81 16.22 -1.99
CA VAL A 74 -11.36 16.23 -2.23
C VAL A 74 -10.98 15.10 -3.19
N HIS A 75 -9.98 15.30 -4.03
CA HIS A 75 -9.47 14.30 -4.95
C HIS A 75 -8.70 13.21 -4.17
N LYS A 76 -9.00 11.93 -4.43
CA LYS A 76 -8.52 10.80 -3.60
C LYS A 76 -6.99 10.59 -3.53
N VAL A 77 -6.25 11.15 -4.48
CA VAL A 77 -4.80 10.93 -4.65
C VAL A 77 -4.00 12.23 -4.53
N TYR A 78 -4.65 13.38 -4.69
CA TYR A 78 -3.99 14.67 -4.78
C TYR A 78 -4.75 15.63 -3.88
N ASP A 79 -4.31 15.74 -2.63
CA ASP A 79 -5.05 16.41 -1.56
C ASP A 79 -5.05 17.94 -1.71
N GLU A 80 -4.33 18.48 -2.69
CA GLU A 80 -4.35 19.86 -3.15
C GLU A 80 -5.57 20.17 -4.03
N MET A 81 -6.20 19.15 -4.62
CA MET A 81 -7.28 19.29 -5.59
C MET A 81 -8.63 18.91 -4.98
N ALA A 82 -9.64 19.73 -5.19
CA ALA A 82 -11.01 19.41 -4.80
C ALA A 82 -12.02 19.92 -5.82
N ARG A 83 -13.30 19.57 -5.66
CA ARG A 83 -14.38 20.07 -6.50
C ARG A 83 -15.68 20.17 -5.72
N ASN A 84 -16.60 20.97 -6.24
CA ASN A 84 -18.00 20.95 -5.85
C ASN A 84 -18.90 21.03 -7.09
N LYS A 85 -20.20 21.29 -6.92
CA LYS A 85 -21.13 21.44 -8.04
C LYS A 85 -20.89 22.67 -8.93
N ASP A 86 -20.17 23.68 -8.42
CA ASP A 86 -19.98 24.99 -9.07
C ASP A 86 -18.60 25.16 -9.71
N GLY A 87 -17.63 24.28 -9.39
CA GLY A 87 -16.27 24.37 -9.90
C GLY A 87 -15.26 23.48 -9.21
N VAL A 88 -14.00 23.76 -9.50
CA VAL A 88 -12.82 23.02 -9.03
C VAL A 88 -11.98 23.93 -8.13
N PHE A 89 -11.37 23.35 -7.11
CA PHE A 89 -10.45 24.00 -6.20
C PHE A 89 -9.05 23.45 -6.43
N VAL A 90 -8.08 24.36 -6.54
CA VAL A 90 -6.65 24.06 -6.67
C VAL A 90 -5.94 24.80 -5.56
N GLU A 91 -5.40 24.06 -4.59
CA GLU A 91 -4.77 24.62 -3.38
C GLU A 91 -5.66 25.64 -2.66
N GLY A 92 -6.97 25.35 -2.59
CA GLY A 92 -7.97 26.24 -2.00
C GLY A 92 -8.51 27.37 -2.88
N ASN A 93 -7.86 27.66 -4.02
CA ASN A 93 -8.31 28.67 -4.97
C ASN A 93 -9.40 28.12 -5.89
N PHE A 94 -10.46 28.90 -6.13
CA PHE A 94 -11.64 28.42 -6.85
C PHE A 94 -11.65 28.80 -8.34
N VAL A 95 -11.90 27.81 -9.19
CA VAL A 95 -12.13 27.96 -10.63
C VAL A 95 -13.57 27.60 -10.94
N LYS A 96 -14.35 28.60 -11.36
CA LYS A 96 -15.74 28.39 -11.78
C LYS A 96 -15.78 27.66 -13.13
N THR A 97 -16.23 26.41 -13.12
CA THR A 97 -16.34 25.56 -14.33
C THR A 97 -17.34 24.42 -14.10
N ASP A 98 -17.80 23.80 -15.18
CA ASP A 98 -18.41 22.48 -15.10
C ASP A 98 -17.43 21.47 -14.47
N THR A 99 -17.94 20.53 -13.68
CA THR A 99 -17.14 19.50 -13.00
C THR A 99 -17.38 18.10 -13.56
N LEU A 100 -18.21 17.95 -14.60
CA LEU A 100 -18.34 16.71 -15.34
C LEU A 100 -17.02 16.38 -16.03
N GLY A 101 -16.60 15.12 -15.91
CA GLY A 101 -15.33 14.68 -16.47
C GLY A 101 -14.09 15.30 -15.82
N PHE A 102 -14.23 15.93 -14.64
CA PHE A 102 -13.07 16.39 -13.86
C PHE A 102 -12.06 15.26 -13.69
N LYS A 103 -10.83 15.49 -14.15
CA LYS A 103 -9.72 14.54 -14.08
C LYS A 103 -8.42 15.31 -13.88
N TYR A 104 -7.66 14.88 -12.87
CA TYR A 104 -6.27 15.29 -12.71
C TYR A 104 -5.42 14.65 -13.83
N ILE A 105 -4.61 15.46 -14.51
CA ILE A 105 -3.73 14.97 -15.59
C ILE A 105 -2.34 14.71 -15.03
N GLY A 106 -1.77 15.68 -14.29
CA GLY A 106 -0.42 15.59 -13.75
C GLY A 106 -0.03 16.88 -13.03
N THR A 107 1.14 16.90 -12.40
CA THR A 107 1.76 18.16 -11.97
C THR A 107 2.34 18.90 -13.18
N THR A 108 2.82 20.11 -12.97
CA THR A 108 3.73 20.83 -13.85
C THR A 108 4.92 21.26 -13.00
N GLY A 109 6.00 21.76 -13.61
CA GLY A 109 7.14 22.27 -12.83
C GLY A 109 6.76 23.37 -11.81
N ASN A 110 5.55 23.93 -11.88
CA ASN A 110 5.03 24.95 -10.97
C ASN A 110 3.51 24.86 -10.72
N GLY A 111 2.95 23.65 -10.61
CA GLY A 111 1.53 23.49 -10.25
C GLY A 111 0.85 22.23 -10.79
N HIS A 112 -0.41 22.34 -11.20
CA HIS A 112 -1.29 21.24 -11.58
C HIS A 112 -1.87 21.39 -12.98
N LEU A 113 -1.89 20.30 -13.75
CA LEU A 113 -2.59 20.18 -15.01
C LEU A 113 -3.82 19.28 -14.82
N TRP A 114 -4.99 19.77 -15.18
CA TRP A 114 -6.24 19.05 -15.01
C TRP A 114 -7.25 19.44 -16.09
N LYS A 115 -8.31 18.64 -16.24
CA LYS A 115 -9.34 18.90 -17.24
C LYS A 115 -10.74 18.62 -16.72
N THR A 116 -11.72 19.14 -17.43
CA THR A 116 -13.12 18.74 -17.38
C THR A 116 -13.44 17.95 -18.65
N LYS A 117 -14.72 17.65 -18.88
CA LYS A 117 -15.15 17.03 -20.14
C LYS A 117 -14.82 17.89 -21.36
N THR A 118 -14.84 19.21 -21.23
CA THR A 118 -14.74 20.15 -22.37
C THR A 118 -13.56 21.10 -22.31
N LYS A 119 -12.94 21.30 -21.14
CA LYS A 119 -11.91 22.32 -20.92
C LYS A 119 -10.67 21.74 -20.24
N ILE A 120 -9.54 22.41 -20.41
CA ILE A 120 -8.24 22.03 -19.81
C ILE A 120 -7.69 23.24 -19.07
N TYR A 121 -7.05 22.98 -17.94
CA TYR A 121 -6.55 24.00 -17.05
C TYR A 121 -5.13 23.69 -16.61
N LYS A 122 -4.30 24.74 -16.56
CA LYS A 122 -3.06 24.76 -15.78
C LYS A 122 -3.28 25.67 -14.59
N ASN A 123 -3.18 25.12 -13.38
CA ASN A 123 -3.55 25.78 -12.14
C ASN A 123 -4.97 26.33 -12.21
N LEU A 124 -5.09 27.66 -12.23
CA LEU A 124 -6.37 28.38 -12.28
C LEU A 124 -6.76 28.83 -13.70
N THR A 125 -5.86 28.65 -14.67
CA THR A 125 -5.98 29.24 -16.01
C THR A 125 -6.45 28.22 -17.03
N GLU A 126 -7.51 28.54 -17.77
CA GLU A 126 -7.99 27.74 -18.89
C GLU A 126 -7.00 27.83 -20.07
N LEU A 127 -6.67 26.68 -20.65
CA LEU A 127 -5.83 26.58 -21.84
C LEU A 127 -6.75 26.52 -23.08
N THR A 128 -7.06 27.67 -23.67
CA THR A 128 -8.06 27.80 -24.76
C THR A 128 -7.62 27.21 -26.08
N ASP A 129 -6.32 27.02 -26.29
CA ASP A 129 -5.76 26.49 -27.54
C ASP A 129 -5.74 24.95 -27.58
N LEU A 130 -6.26 24.31 -26.53
CA LEU A 130 -6.23 22.86 -26.36
C LEU A 130 -7.64 22.24 -26.26
N THR A 131 -7.87 21.15 -26.98
CA THR A 131 -9.15 20.41 -26.91
C THR A 131 -9.08 19.26 -25.90
N ALA A 132 -9.96 19.25 -24.90
CA ALA A 132 -9.96 18.22 -23.84
C ALA A 132 -10.10 16.77 -24.34
N SER A 133 -10.79 16.54 -25.47
CA SER A 133 -10.97 15.22 -26.07
C SER A 133 -9.73 14.69 -26.78
N GLU A 134 -8.79 15.56 -27.15
CA GLU A 134 -7.57 15.19 -27.87
C GLU A 134 -6.45 14.73 -26.92
N PHE A 135 -6.66 14.86 -25.60
CA PHE A 135 -5.80 14.29 -24.57
C PHE A 135 -6.13 12.82 -24.35
N ILE A 136 -5.18 11.95 -24.69
CA ILE A 136 -5.28 10.50 -24.51
C ILE A 136 -4.16 9.98 -23.59
N PRO A 137 -4.45 8.98 -22.74
CA PRO A 137 -3.41 8.29 -21.98
C PRO A 137 -2.37 7.73 -22.94
N LEU A 138 -1.10 8.09 -22.74
CA LEU A 138 -0.03 7.64 -23.61
C LEU A 138 0.31 6.18 -23.26
N LYS A 139 0.37 5.34 -24.28
CA LYS A 139 0.91 4.00 -24.19
C LYS A 139 2.21 3.94 -24.94
N ASP A 140 3.15 3.17 -24.42
CA ASP A 140 4.34 2.83 -25.17
C ASP A 140 4.05 1.78 -26.26
N SER A 141 5.05 1.52 -27.09
CA SER A 141 5.01 0.53 -28.17
C SER A 141 4.77 -0.92 -27.68
N LYS A 142 4.85 -1.17 -26.37
CA LYS A 142 4.56 -2.46 -25.73
C LYS A 142 3.16 -2.52 -25.10
N GLY A 143 2.40 -1.41 -25.17
CA GLY A 143 1.07 -1.30 -24.60
C GLY A 143 1.03 -0.91 -23.12
N ASN A 144 2.17 -0.61 -22.51
CA ASN A 144 2.24 -0.13 -21.13
C ASN A 144 1.83 1.34 -21.07
N TYR A 145 1.05 1.72 -20.06
CA TYR A 145 0.71 3.12 -19.83
C TYR A 145 1.90 3.88 -19.26
N SER A 146 2.04 5.16 -19.64
CA SER A 146 2.98 6.07 -19.00
C SER A 146 2.70 6.22 -17.51
N SER A 147 3.76 6.50 -16.74
CA SER A 147 3.62 7.11 -15.42
C SER A 147 2.93 8.48 -15.58
N TYR A 148 2.16 8.92 -14.58
CA TYR A 148 1.23 10.07 -14.62
C TYR A 148 1.81 11.42 -15.11
N GLN A 149 3.10 11.48 -15.42
CA GLN A 149 3.78 12.64 -15.99
C GLN A 149 3.69 12.74 -17.53
N TYR A 150 3.74 11.65 -18.29
CA TYR A 150 3.69 11.72 -19.75
C TYR A 150 2.26 11.56 -20.28
N TYR A 151 1.88 12.39 -21.26
CA TYR A 151 0.60 12.25 -21.96
C TYR A 151 0.74 12.58 -23.45
N GLN A 152 -0.27 12.16 -24.20
CA GLN A 152 -0.37 12.46 -25.63
C GLN A 152 -1.50 13.45 -25.87
N TYR A 153 -1.18 14.48 -26.63
CA TYR A 153 -2.15 15.42 -27.19
C TYR A 153 -1.98 15.41 -28.70
N LYS A 154 -3.02 15.01 -29.42
CA LYS A 154 -2.96 14.75 -30.87
C LYS A 154 -1.85 13.73 -31.18
N ASP A 155 -0.91 14.08 -32.05
CA ASP A 155 0.26 13.31 -32.46
C ASP A 155 1.54 13.66 -31.68
N GLN A 156 1.41 14.47 -30.62
CA GLN A 156 2.54 14.98 -29.83
C GLN A 156 2.57 14.38 -28.44
N VAL A 157 3.78 14.21 -27.91
CA VAL A 157 4.03 13.73 -26.56
C VAL A 157 4.45 14.89 -25.68
N TYR A 158 3.89 14.93 -24.50
CA TYR A 158 4.19 15.92 -23.48
C TYR A 158 4.66 15.22 -22.21
N TYR A 159 5.63 15.84 -21.55
CA TYR A 159 6.05 15.51 -20.20
C TYR A 159 5.62 16.65 -19.30
N TYR A 160 4.64 16.40 -18.43
CA TYR A 160 3.85 17.47 -17.82
C TYR A 160 3.38 18.44 -18.90
N ASP A 161 3.43 19.75 -18.69
CA ASP A 161 3.06 20.76 -19.68
C ASP A 161 4.12 21.03 -20.77
N LYS A 162 5.20 20.26 -20.81
CA LYS A 162 6.33 20.47 -21.71
C LYS A 162 6.24 19.57 -22.93
N LEU A 163 6.24 20.17 -24.12
CA LEU A 163 6.35 19.42 -25.38
C LEU A 163 7.70 18.70 -25.43
N VAL A 164 7.66 17.37 -25.58
CA VAL A 164 8.86 16.54 -25.74
C VAL A 164 9.27 16.61 -27.21
N LYS A 165 10.37 17.31 -27.50
CA LYS A 165 10.81 17.51 -28.88
C LYS A 165 11.44 16.24 -29.46
N ASP A 166 11.22 16.03 -30.75
CA ASP A 166 11.82 14.95 -31.55
C ASP A 166 11.52 13.53 -31.06
N ILE A 167 10.53 13.33 -30.18
CA ILE A 167 10.10 11.99 -29.77
C ILE A 167 9.03 11.45 -30.72
N ASP A 168 9.12 10.16 -31.02
CA ASP A 168 8.23 9.41 -31.86
C ASP A 168 7.25 8.62 -31.00
N VAL A 169 5.99 9.05 -31.05
CA VAL A 169 4.89 8.48 -30.26
C VAL A 169 4.67 6.98 -30.47
N ASN A 170 5.07 6.44 -31.63
CA ASN A 170 4.82 5.04 -31.99
C ASN A 170 5.93 4.09 -31.54
N THR A 171 7.15 4.59 -31.31
CA THR A 171 8.32 3.79 -30.93
C THR A 171 8.80 4.06 -29.51
N ILE A 172 8.14 4.96 -28.78
CA ILE A 172 8.42 5.21 -27.37
C ILE A 172 8.32 3.92 -26.55
N VAL A 173 9.20 3.77 -25.58
CA VAL A 173 9.23 2.73 -24.55
C VAL A 173 9.49 3.41 -23.22
N PHE A 174 8.60 3.19 -22.25
CA PHE A 174 8.79 3.71 -20.89
C PHE A 174 9.74 2.81 -20.10
N LEU A 175 10.57 3.47 -19.29
CA LEU A 175 11.46 2.86 -18.32
C LEU A 175 11.09 3.38 -16.92
N ASP A 176 11.84 2.93 -15.91
CA ASP A 176 11.70 3.41 -14.55
C ASP A 176 12.14 4.88 -14.39
N TRP A 177 11.64 5.55 -13.34
CA TRP A 177 12.12 6.87 -12.88
C TRP A 177 12.03 8.00 -13.92
N GLU A 178 10.90 8.10 -14.63
CA GLU A 178 10.59 9.17 -15.62
C GLU A 178 11.45 9.14 -16.90
N LEU A 179 12.16 8.03 -17.12
CA LEU A 179 12.99 7.78 -18.30
C LEU A 179 12.18 7.13 -19.44
N CYS A 180 12.49 7.48 -20.67
CA CYS A 180 11.98 6.78 -21.84
C CYS A 180 12.97 6.83 -23.00
N TYR A 181 12.75 5.99 -24.01
CA TYR A 181 13.50 6.04 -25.26
C TYR A 181 12.58 5.76 -26.43
N ASP A 182 13.01 6.17 -27.60
CA ASP A 182 12.36 5.84 -28.87
C ASP A 182 13.43 5.57 -29.94
N LYS A 183 13.04 5.55 -31.22
CA LYS A 183 14.00 5.43 -32.33
C LYS A 183 14.92 6.65 -32.51
N ASN A 184 14.55 7.81 -31.96
CA ASN A 184 15.24 9.09 -32.12
C ASN A 184 16.17 9.44 -30.95
N GLY A 185 16.10 8.74 -29.82
CA GLY A 185 17.02 8.88 -28.70
C GLY A 185 16.49 8.42 -27.34
N PHE A 186 17.22 8.81 -26.31
CA PHE A 186 16.92 8.58 -24.90
C PHE A 186 16.54 9.89 -24.22
N TYR A 187 15.55 9.83 -23.32
CA TYR A 187 14.95 11.01 -22.70
C TYR A 187 14.86 10.85 -21.18
N ASP A 188 15.16 11.92 -20.46
CA ASP A 188 14.96 12.08 -19.01
C ASP A 188 14.02 13.26 -18.79
N ARG A 189 12.87 13.04 -18.13
CA ARG A 189 11.91 14.10 -17.78
C ARG A 189 11.53 14.98 -18.99
N GLY A 190 11.25 14.32 -20.11
CA GLY A 190 10.84 14.95 -21.37
C GLY A 190 11.97 15.65 -22.14
N GLU A 191 13.22 15.58 -21.68
CA GLU A 191 14.36 16.15 -22.38
C GLU A 191 15.20 15.06 -23.05
N LYS A 192 15.53 15.27 -24.32
CA LYS A 192 16.48 14.40 -25.02
C LYS A 192 17.86 14.57 -24.38
N VAL A 193 18.46 13.46 -23.99
CA VAL A 193 19.74 13.46 -23.28
C VAL A 193 20.90 13.38 -24.28
N PHE A 194 21.93 14.19 -24.05
CA PHE A 194 23.11 14.27 -24.91
C PHE A 194 24.38 14.04 -24.09
N PHE A 195 25.37 13.42 -24.72
CA PHE A 195 26.74 13.32 -24.23
C PHE A 195 27.69 13.93 -25.27
N GLU A 196 28.44 14.96 -24.89
CA GLU A 196 29.34 15.72 -25.79
C GLU A 196 28.65 16.16 -27.10
N GLY A 197 27.40 16.63 -26.99
CA GLY A 197 26.59 17.06 -28.15
C GLY A 197 26.02 15.93 -29.01
N THR A 198 26.28 14.66 -28.67
CA THR A 198 25.71 13.49 -29.35
C THR A 198 24.50 12.95 -28.58
N PRO A 199 23.35 12.69 -29.23
CA PRO A 199 22.18 12.14 -28.53
C PRO A 199 22.48 10.73 -28.01
N LEU A 200 22.04 10.47 -26.77
CA LEU A 200 22.10 9.14 -26.19
C LEU A 200 21.11 8.21 -26.87
N THR A 201 21.52 6.97 -27.08
CA THR A 201 20.67 5.86 -27.54
C THR A 201 20.58 4.79 -26.46
N TYR A 202 19.44 4.13 -26.36
CA TYR A 202 19.21 3.08 -25.38
C TYR A 202 19.98 1.79 -25.77
N LEU A 203 20.69 1.18 -24.81
CA LEU A 203 21.24 -0.17 -24.95
C LEU A 203 20.55 -1.14 -23.98
N THR A 204 20.58 -0.82 -22.69
CA THR A 204 19.99 -1.60 -21.60
C THR A 204 19.32 -0.64 -20.60
N PRO A 205 18.53 -1.12 -19.62
CA PRO A 205 17.97 -0.26 -18.58
C PRO A 205 19.01 0.61 -17.84
N TYR A 206 20.27 0.16 -17.79
CA TYR A 206 21.36 0.80 -17.07
C TYR A 206 22.37 1.52 -17.97
N LEU A 207 22.40 1.19 -19.27
CA LEU A 207 23.46 1.64 -20.18
C LEU A 207 22.91 2.30 -21.44
N GLN A 208 23.55 3.40 -21.82
CA GLN A 208 23.27 4.17 -23.02
C GLN A 208 24.53 4.26 -23.90
N LYS A 209 24.35 4.54 -25.18
CA LYS A 209 25.44 4.76 -26.14
C LYS A 209 25.39 6.16 -26.71
N ALA A 210 26.54 6.83 -26.76
CA ALA A 210 26.77 8.00 -27.59
C ALA A 210 28.08 7.84 -28.36
N LYS A 211 27.98 7.88 -29.69
CA LYS A 211 29.14 7.72 -30.60
C LYS A 211 29.95 6.46 -30.22
N ASN A 212 31.16 6.66 -29.69
CA ASN A 212 32.11 5.60 -29.33
C ASN A 212 32.16 5.33 -27.82
N HIS A 213 31.19 5.82 -27.05
CA HIS A 213 31.11 5.68 -25.60
C HIS A 213 29.89 4.86 -25.19
N VAL A 214 30.09 3.97 -24.21
CA VAL A 214 29.02 3.36 -23.41
C VAL A 214 28.98 4.09 -22.07
N LEU A 215 27.79 4.47 -21.64
CA LEU A 215 27.56 5.39 -20.53
C LEU A 215 26.55 4.78 -19.56
N ASN A 216 26.73 5.00 -18.26
CA ASN A 216 25.67 4.89 -17.26
C ASN A 216 25.31 6.31 -16.83
N ARG A 217 24.16 6.80 -17.30
CA ARG A 217 23.78 8.22 -17.21
C ARG A 217 24.88 9.10 -17.82
N GLU A 218 25.56 9.91 -17.02
CA GLU A 218 26.61 10.83 -17.47
C GLU A 218 28.02 10.22 -17.38
N ASN A 219 28.17 9.03 -16.78
CA ASN A 219 29.48 8.43 -16.52
C ASN A 219 29.88 7.47 -17.65
N ILE A 220 31.04 7.71 -18.28
CA ILE A 220 31.64 6.76 -19.22
C ILE A 220 31.95 5.47 -18.47
N LEU A 221 31.52 4.35 -19.02
CA LEU A 221 31.88 3.03 -18.52
C LEU A 221 33.35 2.76 -18.88
N PRO A 222 34.29 2.78 -17.92
CA PRO A 222 35.71 2.87 -18.26
C PRO A 222 36.19 1.65 -19.03
N GLY A 223 36.83 1.87 -20.19
CA GLY A 223 37.41 0.81 -21.02
C GLY A 223 36.40 -0.08 -21.75
N SER A 224 35.14 0.34 -21.87
CA SER A 224 34.16 -0.27 -22.76
C SER A 224 34.45 0.00 -24.23
N ASP A 225 34.08 -0.93 -25.10
CA ASP A 225 34.12 -0.76 -26.56
C ASP A 225 32.69 -0.65 -27.12
N ALA A 226 32.27 0.57 -27.48
CA ALA A 226 30.90 0.84 -27.91
C ALA A 226 30.53 0.24 -29.27
N ASP A 227 31.51 -0.08 -30.12
CA ASP A 227 31.27 -0.61 -31.46
C ASP A 227 30.97 -2.11 -31.45
N SER A 228 31.58 -2.84 -30.52
CA SER A 228 31.33 -4.27 -30.32
C SER A 228 30.34 -4.58 -29.20
N PHE A 229 29.71 -3.56 -28.60
CA PHE A 229 28.78 -3.74 -27.49
C PHE A 229 27.48 -4.42 -27.93
N ILE A 230 27.12 -5.51 -27.26
CA ILE A 230 25.97 -6.36 -27.56
C ILE A 230 25.21 -6.60 -26.26
N LYS A 231 23.90 -6.26 -26.27
CA LYS A 231 22.98 -6.67 -25.21
C LYS A 231 22.74 -8.18 -25.29
N LEU A 232 22.80 -8.85 -24.15
CA LEU A 232 22.48 -10.27 -23.99
C LEU A 232 21.12 -10.42 -23.26
N HIS A 233 20.75 -11.64 -22.88
CA HIS A 233 19.53 -11.88 -22.13
C HIS A 233 19.61 -11.28 -20.71
N GLY A 234 18.48 -10.82 -20.16
CA GLY A 234 18.43 -10.16 -18.86
C GLY A 234 19.21 -8.84 -18.85
N ASP A 235 19.91 -8.59 -17.74
CA ASP A 235 20.75 -7.41 -17.55
C ASP A 235 22.20 -7.62 -18.00
N TYR A 236 22.48 -8.74 -18.67
CA TYR A 236 23.80 -9.03 -19.22
C TYR A 236 24.06 -8.32 -20.54
N ALA A 237 25.32 -7.95 -20.73
CA ALA A 237 25.84 -7.45 -22.00
C ALA A 237 27.33 -7.79 -22.14
N LYS A 238 27.88 -7.64 -23.34
CA LYS A 238 29.32 -7.79 -23.56
C LYS A 238 29.81 -6.89 -24.68
N ASP A 239 31.11 -6.62 -24.67
CA ASP A 239 31.85 -6.12 -25.83
C ASP A 239 32.97 -7.11 -26.19
N LYS A 240 33.83 -6.78 -27.16
CA LYS A 240 34.93 -7.65 -27.59
C LYS A 240 35.96 -7.95 -26.49
N ASN A 241 36.03 -7.12 -25.46
CA ASN A 241 37.04 -7.18 -24.39
C ASN A 241 36.46 -7.62 -23.04
N ARG A 242 35.18 -7.36 -22.76
CA ARG A 242 34.58 -7.47 -21.42
C ARG A 242 33.13 -7.94 -21.44
N ALA A 243 32.69 -8.49 -20.30
CA ALA A 243 31.30 -8.79 -20.01
C ALA A 243 30.78 -7.89 -18.88
N TYR A 244 29.46 -7.66 -18.88
CA TYR A 244 28.76 -6.73 -18.01
C TYR A 244 27.46 -7.34 -17.48
N HIS A 245 27.09 -6.94 -16.27
CA HIS A 245 25.77 -7.16 -15.69
C HIS A 245 25.27 -5.86 -15.08
N GLY A 246 24.12 -5.35 -15.54
CA GLY A 246 23.68 -3.99 -15.27
C GLY A 246 24.71 -2.97 -15.77
N SER A 247 25.22 -2.13 -14.87
CA SER A 247 26.35 -1.21 -15.15
C SER A 247 27.71 -1.70 -14.64
N SER A 248 27.78 -2.93 -14.12
CA SER A 248 28.98 -3.50 -13.49
C SER A 248 29.75 -4.39 -14.44
N ILE A 249 31.08 -4.37 -14.35
CA ILE A 249 31.95 -5.31 -15.07
C ILE A 249 31.93 -6.66 -14.36
N VAL A 250 31.70 -7.74 -15.11
CA VAL A 250 31.87 -9.11 -14.64
C VAL A 250 33.36 -9.44 -14.63
N ARG A 251 34.00 -9.33 -13.47
CA ARG A 251 35.46 -9.44 -13.36
C ARG A 251 35.93 -10.87 -13.65
N GLY A 252 36.99 -10.99 -14.44
CA GLY A 252 37.59 -12.28 -14.81
C GLY A 252 36.88 -13.03 -15.93
N ALA A 253 35.82 -12.46 -16.51
CA ALA A 253 35.09 -13.05 -17.62
C ALA A 253 35.88 -13.04 -18.93
N ASP A 254 35.84 -14.16 -19.65
CA ASP A 254 36.32 -14.30 -21.02
C ASP A 254 35.22 -13.85 -21.99
N ALA A 255 35.27 -12.57 -22.40
CA ALA A 255 34.23 -11.95 -23.23
C ALA A 255 33.96 -12.70 -24.55
N ALA A 256 34.99 -13.33 -25.13
CA ALA A 256 34.87 -14.11 -26.36
C ALA A 256 33.92 -15.30 -26.20
N SER A 257 34.02 -16.07 -25.11
CA SER A 257 33.16 -17.22 -24.82
C SER A 257 31.97 -16.92 -23.90
N PHE A 258 31.86 -15.69 -23.38
CA PHE A 258 30.78 -15.29 -22.47
C PHE A 258 29.40 -15.34 -23.15
N VAL A 259 28.47 -16.00 -22.47
CA VAL A 259 27.06 -16.14 -22.87
C VAL A 259 26.15 -15.96 -21.65
N SER A 260 25.05 -15.22 -21.82
CA SER A 260 23.97 -15.18 -20.84
C SER A 260 23.13 -16.46 -20.93
N VAL A 261 22.80 -17.06 -19.80
CA VAL A 261 21.94 -18.25 -19.74
C VAL A 261 20.49 -17.84 -19.48
N ASN A 262 20.25 -17.03 -18.44
CA ASN A 262 18.96 -16.43 -18.13
C ASN A 262 19.16 -15.03 -17.52
N GLU A 263 18.15 -14.47 -16.87
CA GLU A 263 18.24 -13.16 -16.22
C GLU A 263 19.18 -13.10 -15.00
N HIS A 264 19.58 -14.24 -14.43
CA HIS A 264 20.40 -14.33 -13.21
C HIS A 264 21.76 -15.00 -13.42
N PHE A 265 21.90 -15.80 -14.48
CA PHE A 265 23.08 -16.61 -14.74
C PHE A 265 23.68 -16.32 -16.10
N ALA A 266 25.01 -16.33 -16.12
CA ALA A 266 25.83 -16.34 -17.33
C ALA A 266 26.98 -17.33 -17.15
N LYS A 267 27.66 -17.68 -18.24
CA LYS A 267 28.88 -18.50 -18.17
C LYS A 267 29.83 -18.17 -19.30
N ASP A 268 31.10 -18.48 -19.09
CA ASP A 268 32.11 -18.54 -20.14
C ASP A 268 32.81 -19.91 -20.11
N LYS A 269 33.93 -20.05 -20.81
CA LYS A 269 34.70 -21.32 -20.82
C LYS A 269 35.36 -21.68 -19.48
N ASN A 270 35.52 -20.72 -18.56
CA ASN A 270 36.26 -20.85 -17.31
C ASN A 270 35.36 -20.84 -16.07
N HIS A 271 34.27 -20.05 -16.06
CA HIS A 271 33.42 -19.87 -14.87
C HIS A 271 31.92 -19.80 -15.21
N VAL A 272 31.12 -20.11 -14.20
CA VAL A 272 29.69 -19.75 -14.12
C VAL A 272 29.58 -18.47 -13.30
N TYR A 273 28.65 -17.59 -13.66
CA TYR A 273 28.41 -16.32 -13.01
C TYR A 273 26.96 -16.23 -12.55
N SER A 274 26.76 -15.74 -11.32
CA SER A 274 25.48 -15.26 -10.81
C SER A 274 25.56 -13.75 -10.72
N ASP A 275 24.72 -13.05 -11.48
CA ASP A 275 24.81 -11.61 -11.72
C ASP A 275 26.25 -11.21 -12.14
N SER A 276 26.92 -10.35 -11.37
CA SER A 276 28.30 -9.89 -11.64
C SER A 276 29.40 -10.77 -11.06
N ASN A 277 29.07 -11.81 -10.29
CA ASN A 277 30.01 -12.56 -9.48
C ASN A 277 30.24 -13.97 -10.05
N ALA A 278 31.50 -14.41 -10.08
CA ALA A 278 31.81 -15.80 -10.39
C ALA A 278 31.33 -16.70 -9.25
N VAL A 279 30.64 -17.79 -9.57
CA VAL A 279 30.20 -18.79 -8.60
C VAL A 279 31.37 -19.72 -8.28
N PRO A 280 31.84 -19.79 -7.03
CA PRO A 280 32.95 -20.67 -6.66
C PRO A 280 32.64 -22.14 -6.94
N ASP A 281 33.67 -22.89 -7.34
CA ASP A 281 33.65 -24.33 -7.59
C ASP A 281 32.69 -24.86 -8.67
N ALA A 282 31.93 -23.98 -9.33
CA ALA A 282 31.00 -24.34 -10.39
C ALA A 282 31.73 -24.69 -11.70
N ASP A 283 31.38 -25.82 -12.30
CA ASP A 283 31.93 -26.28 -13.58
C ASP A 283 31.08 -25.80 -14.78
N PRO A 284 31.54 -24.80 -15.56
CA PRO A 284 30.78 -24.26 -16.69
C PRO A 284 30.55 -25.26 -17.83
N ASN A 285 31.36 -26.33 -17.90
CA ASN A 285 31.24 -27.35 -18.96
C ASN A 285 30.11 -28.33 -18.69
N THR A 286 29.75 -28.52 -17.41
CA THR A 286 28.66 -29.42 -17.00
C THR A 286 27.46 -28.69 -16.41
N PHE A 287 27.44 -27.36 -16.52
CA PHE A 287 26.33 -26.51 -16.10
C PHE A 287 25.01 -26.94 -16.76
N VAL A 288 23.99 -27.12 -15.93
CA VAL A 288 22.61 -27.37 -16.32
C VAL A 288 21.70 -26.44 -15.52
N LEU A 289 21.03 -25.52 -16.22
CA LEU A 289 19.99 -24.69 -15.62
C LEU A 289 18.83 -25.59 -15.16
N LEU A 290 18.40 -25.43 -13.91
CA LEU A 290 17.29 -26.19 -13.35
C LEU A 290 16.01 -25.34 -13.29
N ASP A 291 16.10 -24.13 -12.77
CA ASP A 291 15.03 -23.14 -12.71
C ASP A 291 15.61 -21.73 -12.53
N LYS A 292 14.77 -20.70 -12.41
CA LYS A 292 15.14 -19.27 -12.39
C LYS A 292 16.41 -18.96 -11.58
N PHE A 293 16.49 -19.49 -10.36
CA PHE A 293 17.60 -19.26 -9.43
C PHE A 293 18.43 -20.50 -9.12
N TYR A 294 18.15 -21.64 -9.76
CA TYR A 294 18.82 -22.91 -9.48
C TYR A 294 19.53 -23.44 -10.72
N PHE A 295 20.74 -23.95 -10.50
CA PHE A 295 21.44 -24.76 -11.50
C PHE A 295 22.17 -25.90 -10.80
N ARG A 296 22.70 -26.83 -11.59
CA ARG A 296 23.64 -27.83 -11.10
C ARG A 296 24.79 -27.98 -12.07
N ASP A 297 25.86 -28.57 -11.59
CA ASP A 297 26.91 -29.10 -12.42
C ASP A 297 27.09 -30.61 -12.13
N LYS A 298 28.25 -31.18 -12.46
CA LYS A 298 28.56 -32.59 -12.17
C LYS A 298 28.84 -32.88 -10.68
N ASN A 299 29.08 -31.86 -9.86
CA ASN A 299 29.53 -31.97 -8.47
C ASN A 299 28.44 -31.53 -7.48
N HIS A 300 27.71 -30.45 -7.78
CA HIS A 300 26.87 -29.74 -6.83
C HIS A 300 25.56 -29.22 -7.45
N VAL A 301 24.59 -28.91 -6.57
CA VAL A 301 23.38 -28.15 -6.89
C VAL A 301 23.50 -26.79 -6.22
N TYR A 302 23.16 -25.73 -6.94
CA TYR A 302 23.39 -24.35 -6.53
C TYR A 302 22.08 -23.57 -6.49
N TYR A 303 21.98 -22.66 -5.52
CA TYR A 303 21.05 -21.54 -5.53
C TYR A 303 21.86 -20.26 -5.63
N GLN A 304 21.72 -19.52 -6.73
CA GLN A 304 22.58 -18.37 -7.04
C GLN A 304 24.07 -18.73 -6.92
N ASP A 305 24.79 -18.16 -5.96
CA ASP A 305 26.21 -18.41 -5.70
C ASP A 305 26.47 -19.42 -4.56
N GLN A 306 25.43 -20.00 -3.96
CA GLN A 306 25.52 -20.91 -2.82
C GLN A 306 25.37 -22.38 -3.23
N ILE A 307 26.23 -23.25 -2.69
CA ILE A 307 26.09 -24.71 -2.81
C ILE A 307 25.03 -25.19 -1.83
N LEU A 308 24.02 -25.90 -2.34
CA LEU A 308 23.03 -26.57 -1.50
C LEU A 308 23.58 -27.89 -0.95
N PRO A 309 23.23 -28.27 0.30
CA PRO A 309 23.62 -29.54 0.90
C PRO A 309 22.74 -30.71 0.38
N ILE A 310 22.71 -30.89 -0.93
CA ILE A 310 22.02 -31.94 -1.69
C ILE A 310 23.08 -32.87 -2.29
N ASP A 311 22.87 -34.18 -2.17
CA ASP A 311 23.72 -35.17 -2.83
C ASP A 311 23.47 -35.12 -4.34
N ILE A 312 24.52 -34.93 -5.13
CA ILE A 312 24.41 -34.85 -6.59
C ILE A 312 23.82 -36.13 -7.20
N ALA A 313 23.95 -37.28 -6.54
CA ALA A 313 23.30 -38.52 -6.95
C ALA A 313 21.76 -38.43 -6.95
N ASP A 314 21.18 -37.50 -6.17
CA ASP A 314 19.74 -37.24 -6.12
C ASP A 314 19.28 -36.12 -7.07
N ALA A 315 20.18 -35.51 -7.85
CA ALA A 315 19.85 -34.41 -8.75
C ALA A 315 18.76 -34.76 -9.80
N GLY A 316 18.66 -36.03 -10.19
CA GLY A 316 17.61 -36.51 -11.09
C GLY A 316 16.21 -36.62 -10.46
N LYS A 317 16.10 -36.42 -9.14
CA LYS A 317 14.83 -36.47 -8.38
C LYS A 317 14.35 -35.09 -7.94
N LEU A 318 15.06 -34.03 -8.33
CA LEU A 318 14.74 -32.67 -7.92
C LEU A 318 13.35 -32.27 -8.41
N LYS A 319 12.55 -31.70 -7.51
CA LYS A 319 11.31 -31.00 -7.85
C LYS A 319 11.44 -29.56 -7.40
N ILE A 320 11.06 -28.65 -8.28
CA ILE A 320 11.17 -27.20 -8.07
C ILE A 320 9.80 -26.57 -8.27
N TRP A 321 9.42 -25.66 -7.37
CA TRP A 321 8.19 -24.89 -7.46
C TRP A 321 8.51 -23.39 -7.39
N ASN A 322 8.21 -22.69 -8.48
CA ASN A 322 8.28 -21.25 -8.55
C ASN A 322 6.97 -20.65 -8.03
N THR A 323 7.06 -19.61 -7.20
CA THR A 323 5.89 -18.83 -6.76
C THR A 323 6.02 -17.42 -7.33
N ASP A 324 4.90 -16.72 -7.58
CA ASP A 324 4.95 -15.34 -8.11
C ASP A 324 5.62 -14.35 -7.13
N TYR A 325 5.78 -14.78 -5.87
CA TYR A 325 6.57 -14.13 -4.84
C TYR A 325 8.00 -14.68 -4.92
N VAL A 326 9.02 -13.86 -4.66
CA VAL A 326 10.48 -14.10 -4.90
C VAL A 326 11.06 -15.41 -4.32
N TYR A 327 10.27 -16.26 -3.68
CA TYR A 327 10.68 -17.53 -3.09
C TYR A 327 10.36 -18.71 -4.01
N THR A 328 11.37 -19.57 -4.21
CA THR A 328 11.26 -20.83 -4.96
C THR A 328 11.55 -21.99 -4.01
N PHE A 329 10.78 -23.06 -4.08
CA PHE A 329 11.02 -24.27 -3.28
C PHE A 329 11.76 -25.32 -4.11
N ILE A 330 12.65 -26.07 -3.47
CA ILE A 330 13.32 -27.24 -4.06
C ILE A 330 13.35 -28.42 -3.09
N THR A 331 13.17 -29.63 -3.61
CA THR A 331 13.36 -30.88 -2.84
C THR A 331 14.11 -31.93 -3.64
N ASP A 332 14.97 -32.69 -2.97
CA ASP A 332 15.62 -33.91 -3.46
C ASP A 332 14.82 -35.19 -3.13
N GLY A 333 13.62 -35.03 -2.56
CA GLY A 333 12.80 -36.12 -2.02
C GLY A 333 13.19 -36.58 -0.61
N LYS A 334 14.21 -35.97 0.02
CA LYS A 334 14.64 -36.22 1.40
C LYS A 334 14.55 -34.96 2.27
N LYS A 335 14.90 -33.81 1.71
CA LYS A 335 14.93 -32.48 2.32
C LYS A 335 14.11 -31.50 1.48
N VAL A 336 13.60 -30.46 2.11
CA VAL A 336 12.88 -29.37 1.45
C VAL A 336 13.59 -28.06 1.77
N PHE A 337 13.84 -27.24 0.75
CA PHE A 337 14.46 -25.95 0.87
C PHE A 337 13.54 -24.87 0.33
N LEU A 338 13.62 -23.68 0.93
CA LEU A 338 13.10 -22.43 0.40
C LEU A 338 14.31 -21.57 0.03
N ALA A 339 14.49 -21.27 -1.25
CA ALA A 339 15.73 -20.68 -1.74
C ALA A 339 16.94 -21.56 -1.33
N GLU A 340 17.92 -21.01 -0.61
CA GLU A 340 19.06 -21.71 -0.01
C GLU A 340 18.77 -22.33 1.37
N THR A 341 17.66 -21.94 2.01
CA THR A 341 17.37 -22.28 3.40
C THR A 341 16.73 -23.66 3.53
N LEU A 342 17.35 -24.54 4.32
CA LEU A 342 16.75 -25.83 4.69
C LEU A 342 15.55 -25.62 5.61
N LEU A 343 14.39 -26.16 5.24
CA LEU A 343 13.19 -26.16 6.08
C LEU A 343 13.16 -27.41 6.97
N ASP A 344 13.67 -27.29 8.19
CA ASP A 344 13.66 -28.37 9.20
C ASP A 344 12.50 -28.25 10.20
N LYS A 345 11.80 -27.11 10.22
CA LYS A 345 10.70 -26.78 11.14
C LYS A 345 9.51 -26.17 10.38
N PRO A 346 8.40 -26.91 10.21
CA PRO A 346 8.21 -28.31 10.59
C PRO A 346 9.04 -29.23 9.70
N LYS A 347 9.26 -30.46 10.17
CA LYS A 347 9.87 -31.49 9.35
C LYS A 347 8.86 -31.98 8.31
N PHE A 348 9.05 -31.56 7.06
CA PHE A 348 8.22 -31.98 5.93
C PHE A 348 8.49 -33.43 5.51
N ASP A 349 7.47 -34.11 5.00
CA ASP A 349 7.62 -35.34 4.22
C ASP A 349 7.98 -34.99 2.77
N ALA A 350 9.28 -34.85 2.51
CA ALA A 350 9.82 -34.46 1.21
C ALA A 350 9.30 -35.27 0.00
N PRO A 351 9.09 -36.61 0.06
CA PRO A 351 8.55 -37.37 -1.07
C PRO A 351 7.16 -36.92 -1.53
N SER A 352 6.31 -36.51 -0.58
CA SER A 352 4.92 -36.07 -0.83
C SER A 352 4.76 -34.55 -0.83
N PHE A 353 5.86 -33.80 -0.69
CA PHE A 353 5.82 -32.34 -0.63
C PHE A 353 5.32 -31.73 -1.95
N GLY A 354 4.50 -30.68 -1.81
CA GLY A 354 4.05 -29.86 -2.91
C GLY A 354 3.73 -28.43 -2.48
N VAL A 355 3.66 -27.54 -3.47
CA VAL A 355 3.42 -26.11 -3.28
C VAL A 355 2.20 -25.68 -4.09
N ILE A 356 1.50 -24.68 -3.59
CA ILE A 356 0.44 -23.98 -4.30
C ILE A 356 0.86 -22.51 -4.47
N ALA A 357 1.16 -22.15 -5.72
CA ALA A 357 2.02 -21.01 -6.06
C ALA A 357 1.42 -19.63 -5.70
N ASP A 358 0.11 -19.46 -5.84
CA ASP A 358 -0.56 -18.16 -5.73
C ASP A 358 -0.56 -17.58 -4.30
N GLN A 359 -0.25 -18.38 -3.26
CA GLN A 359 -0.32 -17.97 -1.84
C GLN A 359 0.86 -18.42 -0.97
N ALA A 360 1.97 -18.86 -1.56
CA ALA A 360 3.09 -19.48 -0.82
C ALA A 360 2.65 -20.59 0.17
N LEU A 361 1.57 -21.29 -0.18
CA LEU A 361 0.99 -22.38 0.61
C LEU A 361 1.69 -23.68 0.24
N CYS A 362 2.05 -24.52 1.22
CA CYS A 362 2.64 -25.83 0.93
C CYS A 362 1.92 -26.94 1.67
N TYR A 363 2.11 -28.17 1.20
CA TYR A 363 1.51 -29.36 1.80
C TYR A 363 2.46 -30.56 1.66
N ASP A 364 2.26 -31.53 2.53
CA ASP A 364 2.81 -32.88 2.43
C ASP A 364 1.74 -33.87 2.87
N LYS A 365 2.01 -35.18 2.82
CA LYS A 365 1.04 -36.21 3.23
C LYS A 365 0.51 -36.00 4.66
N ASN A 366 1.25 -35.32 5.53
CA ASN A 366 0.90 -35.14 6.93
C ASN A 366 0.02 -33.90 7.14
N GLY A 367 0.04 -32.90 6.25
CA GLY A 367 -0.82 -31.73 6.38
C GLY A 367 -0.60 -30.61 5.38
N ILE A 368 -1.31 -29.51 5.62
CA ILE A 368 -1.22 -28.26 4.86
C ILE A 368 -0.58 -27.21 5.77
N TYR A 369 0.28 -26.35 5.22
CA TYR A 369 1.11 -25.42 5.97
C TYR A 369 1.09 -24.04 5.33
N ILE A 370 0.92 -23.01 6.16
CA ILE A 370 0.90 -21.61 5.75
C ILE A 370 2.14 -20.89 6.27
N SER A 371 2.72 -20.00 5.48
CA SER A 371 3.86 -19.18 5.88
C SER A 371 3.46 -18.09 6.88
N SER A 372 4.32 -17.80 7.83
CA SER A 372 4.24 -16.63 8.72
C SER A 372 5.64 -16.06 8.93
N TYR A 373 5.78 -14.74 8.85
CA TYR A 373 7.05 -14.06 9.10
C TYR A 373 7.22 -13.79 10.61
N ASP A 374 8.35 -14.22 11.18
CA ASP A 374 8.73 -13.89 12.56
C ASP A 374 9.67 -12.68 12.56
N ALA A 375 9.12 -11.51 12.93
CA ALA A 375 9.88 -10.27 12.99
C ALA A 375 11.02 -10.27 14.02
N LYS A 376 11.03 -11.20 15.00
CA LYS A 376 12.11 -11.28 16.00
C LYS A 376 13.34 -11.99 15.46
N THR A 377 13.14 -13.02 14.65
CA THR A 377 14.23 -13.80 14.05
C THR A 377 14.54 -13.38 12.62
N ASN A 378 13.67 -12.57 12.00
CA ASN A 378 13.74 -12.21 10.58
C ASN A 378 13.68 -13.45 9.66
N GLU A 379 12.85 -14.43 10.03
CA GLU A 379 12.72 -15.71 9.32
C GLU A 379 11.28 -15.96 8.87
N VAL A 380 11.14 -16.68 7.75
CA VAL A 380 9.85 -17.22 7.29
C VAL A 380 9.66 -18.61 7.90
N LEU A 381 8.60 -18.77 8.71
CA LEU A 381 8.23 -20.02 9.34
C LEU A 381 6.97 -20.60 8.71
N TYR A 382 6.91 -21.91 8.55
CA TYR A 382 5.69 -22.59 8.12
C TYR A 382 4.94 -23.17 9.31
N LYS A 383 3.63 -22.97 9.36
CA LYS A 383 2.77 -23.49 10.43
C LYS A 383 1.73 -24.41 9.85
N LYS A 384 1.63 -25.60 10.44
CA LYS A 384 0.62 -26.60 10.06
C LYS A 384 -0.77 -26.07 10.42
N ILE A 385 -1.66 -26.01 9.44
CA ILE A 385 -3.05 -25.62 9.65
C ILE A 385 -3.72 -26.70 10.52
N PRO A 386 -4.45 -26.33 11.60
CA PRO A 386 -4.96 -27.28 12.59
C PRO A 386 -6.25 -27.98 12.13
N PHE A 387 -6.26 -28.52 10.91
CA PHE A 387 -7.30 -29.42 10.45
C PHE A 387 -7.20 -30.79 11.13
N ASN A 388 -8.32 -31.51 11.17
CA ASN A 388 -8.34 -32.93 11.46
C ASN A 388 -7.98 -33.72 10.18
N TYR A 389 -6.76 -34.24 10.11
CA TYR A 389 -6.25 -34.98 8.95
C TYR A 389 -6.59 -36.47 9.09
N SER A 390 -7.56 -36.94 8.29
CA SER A 390 -8.04 -38.34 8.30
C SER A 390 -7.33 -39.28 7.29
N GLY A 391 -6.19 -38.85 6.72
CA GLY A 391 -5.44 -39.58 5.71
C GLY A 391 -4.34 -38.72 5.09
N ALA A 392 -3.63 -39.28 4.11
CA ALA A 392 -2.62 -38.55 3.36
C ALA A 392 -3.25 -37.38 2.60
N VAL A 393 -2.70 -36.18 2.75
CA VAL A 393 -3.13 -35.00 2.00
C VAL A 393 -2.61 -35.08 0.56
N ASP A 394 -3.48 -34.73 -0.39
CA ASP A 394 -3.17 -34.59 -1.81
C ASP A 394 -3.66 -33.22 -2.31
N ARG A 395 -3.01 -32.66 -3.34
CA ARG A 395 -3.38 -31.37 -3.94
C ARG A 395 -4.86 -31.28 -4.32
N LYS A 396 -5.45 -32.36 -4.82
CA LYS A 396 -6.84 -32.36 -5.29
C LYS A 396 -7.86 -32.15 -4.15
N ASP A 397 -7.45 -32.41 -2.91
CA ASP A 397 -8.30 -32.26 -1.72
C ASP A 397 -8.27 -30.83 -1.16
N ILE A 398 -7.47 -29.94 -1.76
CA ILE A 398 -7.26 -28.55 -1.33
C ILE A 398 -7.94 -27.61 -2.34
N ILE A 399 -8.83 -26.76 -1.82
CA ILE A 399 -9.47 -25.69 -2.59
C ILE A 399 -9.07 -24.36 -1.95
N GLU A 400 -8.69 -23.39 -2.77
CA GLU A 400 -8.34 -22.05 -2.33
C GLU A 400 -9.34 -21.05 -2.90
N ILE A 401 -9.82 -20.18 -2.02
CA ILE A 401 -10.63 -19.01 -2.36
C ILE A 401 -9.98 -17.86 -1.60
N PRO A 402 -9.94 -16.62 -2.13
CA PRO A 402 -9.40 -15.48 -1.38
C PRO A 402 -9.92 -15.44 0.07
N GLY A 403 -9.01 -15.51 1.04
CA GLY A 403 -9.30 -15.53 2.49
C GLY A 403 -9.63 -16.89 3.11
N TYR A 404 -9.70 -17.98 2.33
CA TYR A 404 -10.04 -19.33 2.82
C TYR A 404 -9.23 -20.45 2.14
N ILE A 405 -8.80 -21.40 2.96
CA ILE A 405 -8.22 -22.67 2.53
C ILE A 405 -9.16 -23.79 2.96
N PHE A 406 -9.60 -24.63 2.03
CA PHE A 406 -10.50 -25.75 2.32
C PHE A 406 -9.75 -27.07 2.23
N TYR A 407 -10.09 -27.99 3.13
CA TYR A 407 -9.62 -29.36 3.11
C TYR A 407 -10.75 -30.30 3.55
N LYS A 408 -11.28 -31.08 2.60
CA LYS A 408 -12.49 -31.90 2.80
C LYS A 408 -13.63 -31.02 3.37
N GLU A 409 -14.30 -31.46 4.44
CA GLU A 409 -15.39 -30.73 5.10
C GLU A 409 -14.90 -29.67 6.10
N GLN A 410 -13.68 -29.15 5.93
CA GLN A 410 -13.08 -28.14 6.80
C GLN A 410 -12.63 -26.92 6.00
N ALA A 411 -12.70 -25.74 6.62
CA ALA A 411 -12.14 -24.50 6.09
C ALA A 411 -11.29 -23.80 7.14
N TYR A 412 -10.21 -23.16 6.72
CA TYR A 412 -9.36 -22.32 7.54
C TYR A 412 -9.34 -20.91 6.96
N SER A 413 -9.41 -19.91 7.83
CA SER A 413 -9.30 -18.50 7.44
C SER A 413 -8.40 -17.77 8.43
N ASP A 414 -7.29 -17.25 7.93
CA ASP A 414 -6.38 -16.34 8.63
C ASP A 414 -7.05 -14.99 8.93
N HIS A 415 -7.94 -14.52 8.03
CA HIS A 415 -8.73 -13.29 8.19
C HIS A 415 -9.76 -13.38 9.33
N ASN A 416 -10.22 -14.59 9.72
CA ASN A 416 -11.14 -14.77 10.83
C ASN A 416 -10.42 -15.22 12.11
N ASN A 417 -9.38 -14.48 12.52
CA ASN A 417 -8.61 -14.79 13.73
C ASN A 417 -8.02 -16.23 13.73
N ALA A 418 -7.56 -16.70 12.56
CA ALA A 418 -7.02 -18.04 12.34
C ALA A 418 -8.00 -19.18 12.74
N SER A 419 -9.27 -19.06 12.35
CA SER A 419 -10.33 -20.01 12.73
C SER A 419 -10.42 -21.22 11.78
N VAL A 420 -10.72 -22.39 12.36
CA VAL A 420 -11.13 -23.60 11.61
C VAL A 420 -12.64 -23.80 11.73
N PHE A 421 -13.29 -23.97 10.58
CA PHE A 421 -14.70 -24.28 10.41
C PHE A 421 -14.84 -25.75 10.01
N ASN A 422 -15.68 -26.52 10.72
CA ASN A 422 -15.94 -27.94 10.46
C ASN A 422 -17.35 -28.12 9.91
N HIS A 423 -17.58 -29.19 9.13
CA HIS A 423 -18.86 -29.47 8.45
C HIS A 423 -19.17 -28.44 7.34
N VAL A 424 -18.12 -28.03 6.62
CA VAL A 424 -18.23 -27.17 5.43
C VAL A 424 -18.76 -28.01 4.27
N THR A 425 -19.66 -27.43 3.47
CA THR A 425 -20.38 -28.09 2.37
C THR A 425 -20.04 -27.41 1.05
N GLN A 426 -20.39 -28.02 -0.08
CA GLN A 426 -20.19 -27.39 -1.39
C GLN A 426 -20.97 -26.07 -1.53
N GLU A 427 -22.17 -25.99 -0.94
CA GLU A 427 -22.96 -24.76 -0.89
C GLU A 427 -22.22 -23.63 -0.15
N HIS A 428 -21.53 -23.95 0.96
CA HIS A 428 -20.68 -22.99 1.65
C HIS A 428 -19.58 -22.43 0.74
N ILE A 429 -18.90 -23.31 0.00
CA ILE A 429 -17.83 -22.94 -0.93
C ILE A 429 -18.36 -22.05 -2.05
N ASP A 430 -19.50 -22.39 -2.65
CA ASP A 430 -20.07 -21.65 -3.79
C ASP A 430 -20.57 -20.26 -3.40
N ILE A 431 -21.08 -20.09 -2.17
CA ILE A 431 -21.45 -18.77 -1.65
C ILE A 431 -20.22 -17.88 -1.43
N LEU A 432 -19.12 -18.43 -0.90
CA LEU A 432 -17.89 -17.67 -0.62
C LEU A 432 -17.17 -17.21 -1.89
N LYS A 433 -17.29 -17.95 -3.00
CA LYS A 433 -16.75 -17.52 -4.31
C LYS A 433 -17.31 -16.18 -4.78
N ASN A 434 -18.52 -15.82 -4.36
CA ASN A 434 -19.19 -14.56 -4.74
C ASN A 434 -18.75 -13.35 -3.90
N LYS A 435 -17.81 -13.51 -2.95
CA LYS A 435 -17.13 -12.45 -2.16
C LYS A 435 -18.00 -11.47 -1.36
N ASN A 436 -19.29 -11.76 -1.17
CA ASN A 436 -20.21 -10.87 -0.45
C ASN A 436 -20.55 -11.31 0.98
N LYS A 437 -20.00 -12.45 1.44
CA LYS A 437 -20.24 -13.03 2.77
C LYS A 437 -18.99 -13.74 3.28
N ASP A 438 -18.90 -13.86 4.60
CA ASP A 438 -17.89 -14.64 5.31
C ASP A 438 -18.51 -15.75 6.16
N LEU A 439 -17.69 -16.72 6.58
CA LEU A 439 -18.07 -17.69 7.60
C LEU A 439 -17.80 -17.15 9.01
N ILE A 440 -18.72 -17.45 9.91
CA ILE A 440 -18.59 -17.17 11.34
C ILE A 440 -19.10 -18.38 12.13
N LYS A 441 -18.47 -18.65 13.28
CA LYS A 441 -18.92 -19.67 14.22
C LYS A 441 -19.71 -19.02 15.35
N ILE A 442 -21.01 -19.31 15.42
CA ILE A 442 -21.89 -18.83 16.49
C ILE A 442 -22.43 -20.04 17.24
N ASN A 443 -22.17 -20.12 18.55
CA ASN A 443 -22.58 -21.24 19.40
C ASN A 443 -22.22 -22.62 18.83
N GLY A 444 -21.05 -22.73 18.21
CA GLY A 444 -20.57 -23.98 17.62
C GLY A 444 -21.01 -24.25 16.17
N SER A 445 -22.01 -23.52 15.67
CA SER A 445 -22.55 -23.70 14.31
C SER A 445 -21.95 -22.71 13.32
N ILE A 446 -21.71 -23.16 12.08
CA ILE A 446 -21.33 -22.28 10.97
C ILE A 446 -22.55 -21.46 10.56
N GLN A 447 -22.32 -20.16 10.35
CA GLN A 447 -23.29 -19.23 9.79
C GLN A 447 -22.59 -18.34 8.77
N PHE A 448 -23.39 -17.72 7.90
CA PHE A 448 -22.89 -16.67 7.02
C PHE A 448 -23.05 -15.29 7.65
N ARG A 449 -21.99 -14.51 7.57
CA ARG A 449 -21.93 -13.11 7.98
C ARG A 449 -21.89 -12.21 6.76
N THR A 450 -22.74 -11.19 6.72
CA THR A 450 -22.55 -10.03 5.84
C THR A 450 -21.64 -9.04 6.56
N ASN A 451 -20.51 -8.67 5.96
CA ASN A 451 -19.50 -7.86 6.62
C ASN A 451 -19.87 -6.37 6.60
N TYR A 452 -19.69 -5.71 7.74
CA TYR A 452 -19.61 -4.25 7.85
C TYR A 452 -18.15 -3.79 7.94
N ASP A 453 -17.32 -4.56 8.64
CA ASP A 453 -15.89 -4.38 8.84
C ASP A 453 -15.24 -5.76 9.11
N PHE A 454 -13.93 -5.84 9.25
CA PHE A 454 -13.18 -7.10 9.35
C PHE A 454 -13.70 -8.07 10.43
N LEU A 455 -14.00 -7.58 11.64
CA LEU A 455 -14.63 -8.40 12.71
C LEU A 455 -16.11 -8.11 12.92
N LEU A 456 -16.68 -7.13 12.23
CA LEU A 456 -18.04 -6.63 12.49
C LEU A 456 -18.97 -7.00 11.35
N GLY A 457 -20.09 -7.65 11.64
CA GLY A 457 -21.04 -8.02 10.59
C GLY A 457 -22.40 -8.45 11.09
N LYS A 458 -23.30 -8.73 10.15
CA LYS A 458 -24.69 -9.12 10.40
C LYS A 458 -24.88 -10.61 10.13
N VAL A 459 -25.58 -11.28 11.04
CA VAL A 459 -26.06 -12.65 10.87
C VAL A 459 -27.54 -12.69 11.26
N GLY A 460 -28.40 -13.01 10.28
CA GLY A 460 -29.85 -12.89 10.44
C GLY A 460 -30.25 -11.48 10.89
N ASN A 461 -30.96 -11.38 12.01
CA ASN A 461 -31.43 -10.11 12.59
C ASN A 461 -30.54 -9.58 13.72
N ASN A 462 -29.25 -9.95 13.76
CA ASN A 462 -28.34 -9.51 14.81
C ASN A 462 -27.01 -9.03 14.22
N VAL A 463 -26.42 -8.04 14.88
CA VAL A 463 -25.04 -7.59 14.63
C VAL A 463 -24.10 -8.35 15.58
N TYR A 464 -22.96 -8.77 15.05
CA TYR A 464 -21.93 -9.50 15.75
C TYR A 464 -20.58 -8.80 15.60
N TRP A 465 -19.83 -8.74 16.71
CA TRP A 465 -18.40 -8.47 16.70
C TRP A 465 -17.67 -9.75 17.07
N ASN A 466 -16.87 -10.26 16.14
CA ASN A 466 -16.41 -11.65 16.17
C ASN A 466 -17.62 -12.59 16.38
N ASP A 467 -17.53 -13.56 17.29
CA ASP A 467 -18.60 -14.49 17.68
C ASP A 467 -19.61 -13.91 18.69
N LYS A 468 -19.43 -12.65 19.13
CA LYS A 468 -20.24 -12.04 20.19
C LYS A 468 -21.36 -11.18 19.60
N LYS A 469 -22.59 -11.54 19.94
CA LYS A 469 -23.77 -10.73 19.63
C LYS A 469 -23.66 -9.36 20.32
N THR A 470 -23.88 -8.28 19.57
CA THR A 470 -23.91 -6.91 20.11
C THR A 470 -25.34 -6.49 20.47
N SER A 471 -25.49 -5.32 21.08
CA SER A 471 -26.79 -4.72 21.39
C SER A 471 -27.38 -3.89 20.24
N ALA A 472 -26.68 -3.81 19.10
CA ALA A 472 -27.11 -2.96 17.99
C ALA A 472 -28.33 -3.53 17.26
N ASP A 473 -29.22 -2.64 16.83
CA ASP A 473 -30.41 -2.95 16.04
C ASP A 473 -30.01 -3.22 14.59
N ALA A 474 -29.96 -4.49 14.20
CA ALA A 474 -29.46 -4.91 12.89
C ALA A 474 -30.30 -4.47 11.69
N GLU A 475 -31.53 -4.00 11.90
CA GLU A 475 -32.41 -3.51 10.84
C GLU A 475 -32.00 -2.09 10.42
N THR A 476 -31.62 -1.27 11.40
CA THR A 476 -31.26 0.14 11.19
C THR A 476 -29.75 0.41 11.34
N PHE A 477 -28.94 -0.63 11.53
CA PHE A 477 -27.50 -0.50 11.70
C PHE A 477 -26.79 -0.11 10.39
N GLU A 478 -26.12 1.04 10.41
CA GLU A 478 -25.39 1.59 9.26
C GLU A 478 -24.07 2.26 9.66
N ASN A 479 -23.13 2.32 8.72
CA ASN A 479 -21.89 3.08 8.87
C ASN A 479 -22.16 4.56 8.59
N ILE A 480 -21.68 5.44 9.46
CA ILE A 480 -21.72 6.90 9.26
C ILE A 480 -20.50 7.32 8.43
N LYS A 481 -19.31 6.99 8.95
CA LYS A 481 -18.00 7.24 8.36
C LYS A 481 -16.94 6.50 9.17
N ASP A 482 -15.98 5.89 8.49
CA ASP A 482 -14.84 5.19 9.08
C ASP A 482 -15.29 4.22 10.18
N THR A 483 -14.87 4.47 11.43
CA THR A 483 -15.15 3.64 12.60
C THR A 483 -16.45 4.01 13.33
N TYR A 484 -17.24 4.96 12.83
CA TYR A 484 -18.51 5.35 13.43
C TYR A 484 -19.70 4.68 12.76
N TYR A 485 -20.57 4.13 13.59
CA TYR A 485 -21.80 3.45 13.19
C TYR A 485 -22.98 4.00 13.98
N LYS A 486 -24.20 3.81 13.48
CA LYS A 486 -25.42 4.08 14.24
C LYS A 486 -26.50 3.07 13.94
N ASP A 487 -27.49 3.04 14.83
CA ASP A 487 -28.81 2.50 14.57
C ASP A 487 -29.88 3.52 15.00
N LYS A 488 -31.16 3.14 14.96
CA LYS A 488 -32.28 4.03 15.35
C LYS A 488 -32.23 4.51 16.80
N ASN A 489 -31.49 3.81 17.67
CA ASN A 489 -31.45 4.05 19.12
C ASN A 489 -30.12 4.66 19.58
N ASN A 490 -29.01 4.31 18.94
CA ASN A 490 -27.67 4.57 19.46
C ASN A 490 -26.66 4.92 18.35
N VAL A 491 -25.56 5.53 18.79
CA VAL A 491 -24.36 5.78 17.99
C VAL A 491 -23.20 5.01 18.61
N TYR A 492 -22.34 4.46 17.79
CA TYR A 492 -21.26 3.57 18.18
C TYR A 492 -19.93 4.02 17.61
N PHE A 493 -18.87 3.84 18.38
CA PHE A 493 -17.49 3.85 17.91
C PHE A 493 -16.97 2.41 17.87
N TYR A 494 -16.49 1.97 16.72
CA TYR A 494 -15.91 0.64 16.51
C TYR A 494 -14.38 0.68 16.66
N SER A 495 -13.83 -0.26 17.40
CA SER A 495 -12.40 -0.55 17.41
C SER A 495 -12.20 -2.06 17.33
N TYR A 496 -11.17 -2.48 16.59
CA TYR A 496 -10.80 -3.88 16.45
C TYR A 496 -10.67 -4.60 17.81
N ASN A 497 -10.08 -3.93 18.80
CA ASN A 497 -9.74 -4.50 20.10
C ASN A 497 -10.94 -4.60 21.06
N THR A 498 -11.92 -3.70 20.92
CA THR A 498 -13.02 -3.56 21.90
C THR A 498 -14.41 -3.75 21.30
N GLY A 499 -14.53 -3.90 19.99
CA GLY A 499 -15.81 -3.98 19.28
C GLY A 499 -16.55 -2.65 19.27
N LEU A 500 -17.89 -2.71 19.33
CA LEU A 500 -18.75 -1.53 19.37
C LEU A 500 -18.83 -0.94 20.78
N THR A 501 -18.40 0.32 20.91
CA THR A 501 -18.60 1.13 22.11
C THR A 501 -19.75 2.09 21.88
N THR A 502 -20.84 1.96 22.66
CA THR A 502 -21.99 2.87 22.59
C THR A 502 -21.62 4.25 23.14
N LEU A 503 -21.87 5.29 22.34
CA LEU A 503 -21.67 6.68 22.72
C LEU A 503 -22.95 7.23 23.35
N LYS A 504 -22.90 7.55 24.65
CA LYS A 504 -24.10 7.95 25.41
C LYS A 504 -24.45 9.42 25.15
N GLY A 505 -25.75 9.71 25.17
CA GLY A 505 -26.28 11.07 25.06
C GLY A 505 -26.06 11.73 23.71
N ILE A 506 -25.81 10.93 22.66
CA ILE A 506 -25.79 11.39 21.28
C ILE A 506 -27.15 11.06 20.66
N ASP A 507 -27.74 12.02 19.94
CA ASP A 507 -28.96 11.81 19.19
C ASP A 507 -28.67 11.21 17.79
N PRO A 508 -29.02 9.93 17.53
CA PRO A 508 -28.74 9.28 16.24
C PRO A 508 -29.44 9.94 15.05
N GLY A 509 -30.50 10.72 15.28
CA GLY A 509 -31.21 11.45 14.25
C GLY A 509 -30.50 12.71 13.78
N SER A 510 -29.62 13.30 14.60
CA SER A 510 -28.90 14.54 14.27
C SER A 510 -27.41 14.35 14.00
N VAL A 511 -26.87 13.14 14.11
CA VAL A 511 -25.46 12.88 13.82
C VAL A 511 -25.10 13.18 12.36
N ARG A 512 -23.93 13.77 12.19
CA ARG A 512 -23.33 14.13 10.92
C ARG A 512 -21.81 14.09 11.01
N VAL A 513 -21.17 13.90 9.87
CA VAL A 513 -19.73 14.08 9.74
C VAL A 513 -19.39 15.58 9.77
N PHE A 514 -18.32 15.93 10.47
CA PHE A 514 -17.74 17.27 10.47
C PHE A 514 -16.22 17.16 10.35
N ASN A 515 -15.68 17.26 9.14
CA ASN A 515 -14.27 17.01 8.86
C ASN A 515 -13.86 15.58 9.31
N VAL A 516 -12.88 15.48 10.20
CA VAL A 516 -12.43 14.23 10.83
C VAL A 516 -13.22 13.87 12.10
N PHE A 517 -14.20 14.71 12.48
CA PHE A 517 -15.00 14.57 13.69
C PHE A 517 -16.41 14.05 13.38
N LEU A 518 -17.01 13.44 14.40
CA LEU A 518 -18.45 13.25 14.45
C LEU A 518 -19.09 14.46 15.15
N ALA A 519 -20.25 14.91 14.71
CA ALA A 519 -21.02 15.94 15.40
C ALA A 519 -22.49 15.53 15.49
N ASP A 520 -23.18 15.98 16.54
CA ASP A 520 -24.64 15.96 16.61
C ASP A 520 -25.17 17.40 16.79
N LYS A 521 -26.45 17.53 17.14
CA LYS A 521 -27.06 18.85 17.40
C LYS A 521 -26.47 19.61 18.60
N ASP A 522 -25.78 18.93 19.52
CA ASP A 522 -25.31 19.50 20.78
C ASP A 522 -23.77 19.64 20.84
N TYR A 523 -23.01 18.64 20.39
CA TYR A 523 -21.54 18.56 20.54
C TYR A 523 -20.82 17.97 19.32
N ILE A 524 -19.50 18.14 19.30
CA ILE A 524 -18.58 17.38 18.44
C ILE A 524 -17.81 16.32 19.25
N TYR A 525 -17.36 15.27 18.57
CA TYR A 525 -16.79 14.06 19.16
C TYR A 525 -15.58 13.57 18.35
N THR A 526 -14.62 12.97 19.06
CA THR A 526 -13.50 12.20 18.48
C THR A 526 -13.30 10.91 19.24
N LYS A 527 -13.14 9.80 18.54
CA LYS A 527 -13.21 8.44 19.10
C LYS A 527 -14.43 8.33 20.04
N THR A 528 -14.18 8.09 21.33
CA THR A 528 -15.21 8.01 22.38
C THR A 528 -15.36 9.30 23.20
N HIS A 529 -14.68 10.38 22.85
CA HIS A 529 -14.65 11.64 23.62
C HIS A 529 -15.63 12.66 23.07
N ARG A 530 -16.41 13.27 23.97
CA ARG A 530 -17.17 14.50 23.70
C ARG A 530 -16.25 15.70 23.92
N ILE A 531 -16.19 16.62 22.96
CA ILE A 531 -15.21 17.71 22.92
C ILE A 531 -15.86 19.05 23.33
N ILE A 532 -16.50 19.75 22.40
CA ILE A 532 -17.10 21.09 22.59
C ILE A 532 -18.48 21.16 21.92
N LYS A 533 -19.26 22.20 22.23
CA LYS A 533 -20.60 22.37 21.64
C LYS A 533 -20.54 22.58 20.12
N SER A 534 -21.49 21.99 19.39
CA SER A 534 -21.53 22.00 17.92
C SER A 534 -22.32 23.19 17.33
N LYS A 535 -23.02 23.97 18.16
CA LYS A 535 -23.78 25.13 17.70
C LYS A 535 -22.84 26.18 17.08
N ASN A 536 -23.05 26.49 15.80
CA ASN A 536 -22.20 27.37 14.98
C ASN A 536 -20.72 26.94 14.96
N ILE A 537 -20.45 25.64 15.02
CA ILE A 537 -19.09 25.11 15.00
C ILE A 537 -18.41 25.35 13.64
N GLU A 538 -17.17 25.82 13.72
CA GLU A 538 -16.24 26.02 12.63
C GLU A 538 -14.88 25.42 13.02
N LEU A 539 -14.18 24.81 12.05
CA LEU A 539 -12.82 24.34 12.17
C LEU A 539 -11.93 25.30 11.36
N LEU A 540 -11.07 26.03 12.06
CA LEU A 540 -10.33 27.17 11.52
C LEU A 540 -8.91 26.83 11.08
N ALA A 541 -8.30 25.86 11.78
CA ALA A 541 -6.96 25.36 11.47
C ALA A 541 -6.73 23.95 12.06
N ALA A 542 -5.84 23.19 11.44
CA ALA A 542 -5.26 21.94 11.93
C ALA A 542 -3.72 21.99 11.79
N TYR A 543 -3.00 21.49 12.79
CA TYR A 543 -1.53 21.39 12.81
C TYR A 543 -1.12 20.01 13.28
N GLU A 544 -0.45 19.26 12.43
CA GLU A 544 0.13 17.98 12.83
C GLU A 544 1.43 18.22 13.61
N GLY A 545 1.58 17.51 14.72
CA GLY A 545 2.85 17.37 15.40
C GLY A 545 3.79 16.47 14.59
N SER A 546 5.09 16.57 14.87
CA SER A 546 6.16 15.90 14.11
C SER A 546 5.88 14.41 13.84
N TRP A 547 5.85 14.04 12.56
CA TRP A 547 6.19 12.69 12.10
C TRP A 547 7.71 12.62 11.85
N PRO A 548 8.46 11.64 12.40
CA PRO A 548 9.74 11.28 11.84
C PRO A 548 9.48 10.46 10.58
N MET A 549 9.88 10.98 9.41
CA MET A 549 10.01 10.17 8.21
C MET A 549 10.89 8.94 8.51
N CYS A 550 10.36 7.75 8.23
CA CYS A 550 11.09 6.50 8.04
C CYS A 550 12.28 6.21 9.01
N ALA A 551 12.02 5.89 10.28
CA ALA A 551 12.83 4.95 11.08
C ALA A 551 12.22 4.68 12.47
N VAL A 552 11.94 3.40 12.73
CA VAL A 552 11.84 2.69 14.03
C VAL A 552 11.63 3.53 15.29
N GLY A 553 10.38 3.58 15.77
CA GLY A 553 10.02 4.03 17.13
C GLY A 553 8.66 4.73 17.13
N ASN A 554 7.66 4.15 17.81
CA ASN A 554 6.25 4.57 17.78
C ASN A 554 6.06 6.06 18.17
N PRO A 555 5.91 7.00 17.22
CA PRO A 555 5.67 8.40 17.53
C PRO A 555 4.18 8.54 17.87
N VAL A 556 3.86 9.20 18.98
CA VAL A 556 2.48 9.62 19.24
C VAL A 556 2.19 10.79 18.32
N SER A 557 1.55 10.57 17.17
CA SER A 557 1.06 11.67 16.35
C SER A 557 0.01 12.44 17.17
N SER A 558 0.27 13.70 17.45
CA SER A 558 -0.70 14.60 18.06
C SER A 558 -1.03 15.70 17.07
N THR A 559 -2.31 16.06 16.96
CA THR A 559 -2.77 17.12 16.06
C THR A 559 -3.46 18.19 16.89
N TYR A 560 -3.07 19.45 16.67
CA TYR A 560 -3.75 20.61 17.22
C TYR A 560 -4.85 21.07 16.26
N TYR A 561 -6.06 21.26 16.77
CA TYR A 561 -7.18 21.81 16.02
C TYR A 561 -7.65 23.11 16.67
N VAL A 562 -7.86 24.13 15.86
CA VAL A 562 -8.43 25.42 16.30
C VAL A 562 -9.89 25.47 15.87
N PHE A 563 -10.79 25.52 16.85
CA PHE A 563 -12.22 25.63 16.62
C PHE A 563 -12.77 26.99 17.03
N LYS A 564 -13.92 27.33 16.44
CA LYS A 564 -14.79 28.40 16.89
C LYS A 564 -16.21 27.89 16.96
N ASN A 565 -16.95 28.25 18.00
CA ASN A 565 -18.38 27.97 18.10
C ASN A 565 -19.13 29.17 18.69
N ALA A 566 -20.40 28.98 19.05
CA ALA A 566 -21.21 30.03 19.67
C ALA A 566 -20.69 30.53 21.04
N GLU A 567 -19.76 29.81 21.69
CA GLU A 567 -19.23 30.14 23.03
C GLU A 567 -17.86 30.83 22.96
N GLY A 568 -17.06 30.58 21.92
CA GLY A 568 -15.74 31.17 21.79
C GLY A 568 -14.81 30.37 20.88
N TYR A 569 -13.51 30.54 21.11
CA TYR A 569 -12.44 29.83 20.40
C TYR A 569 -11.85 28.74 21.29
N TRP A 570 -11.42 27.64 20.67
CA TRP A 570 -10.94 26.47 21.39
C TRP A 570 -9.70 25.88 20.69
N LEU A 571 -8.71 25.49 21.47
CA LEU A 571 -7.57 24.70 21.04
C LEU A 571 -7.76 23.26 21.53
N ALA A 572 -7.82 22.31 20.60
CA ALA A 572 -7.89 20.89 20.92
C ALA A 572 -6.59 20.20 20.52
N LEU A 573 -5.90 19.57 21.47
CA LEU A 573 -4.78 18.67 21.21
C LEU A 573 -5.29 17.23 21.28
N ILE A 574 -5.21 16.51 20.16
CA ILE A 574 -5.75 15.16 20.03
C ILE A 574 -4.63 14.22 19.63
N SER A 575 -4.50 13.11 20.35
CA SER A 575 -3.56 12.04 20.04
C SER A 575 -4.22 10.66 20.17
N ASP A 576 -3.43 9.60 19.99
CA ASP A 576 -3.88 8.25 20.31
C ASP A 576 -4.09 7.99 21.79
N LYS A 577 -3.51 8.82 22.67
CA LYS A 577 -3.52 8.61 24.12
C LYS A 577 -4.44 9.56 24.87
N SER A 578 -4.62 10.79 24.37
CA SER A 578 -5.32 11.86 25.09
C SER A 578 -6.07 12.82 24.17
N VAL A 579 -7.06 13.49 24.75
CA VAL A 579 -7.79 14.63 24.18
C VAL A 579 -7.76 15.75 25.21
N GLU A 580 -7.15 16.88 24.86
CA GLU A 580 -7.02 18.06 25.72
C GLU A 580 -7.64 19.27 25.05
N ILE A 581 -8.53 19.97 25.74
CA ILE A 581 -9.30 21.09 25.19
C ILE A 581 -9.08 22.32 26.07
N ASN A 582 -8.67 23.42 25.45
CA ASN A 582 -8.45 24.70 26.11
C ASN A 582 -9.26 25.80 25.41
N GLU A 583 -9.89 26.67 26.20
CA GLU A 583 -10.51 27.89 25.68
C GLU A 583 -9.42 28.91 25.31
N ILE A 584 -9.57 29.59 24.17
CA ILE A 584 -8.69 30.66 23.72
C ILE A 584 -9.46 31.98 23.80
N PRO A 585 -9.01 32.97 24.60
CA PRO A 585 -9.62 34.29 24.59
C PRO A 585 -9.56 34.92 23.19
N ALA A 586 -10.64 35.54 22.74
CA ALA A 586 -10.67 36.21 21.43
C ALA A 586 -9.65 37.36 21.31
N SER A 587 -9.17 37.88 22.44
CA SER A 587 -8.12 38.91 22.53
C SER A 587 -6.70 38.35 22.57
N ASP A 588 -6.52 37.03 22.58
CA ASP A 588 -5.19 36.41 22.65
C ASP A 588 -4.41 36.69 21.35
N PRO A 589 -3.24 37.35 21.42
CA PRO A 589 -2.44 37.63 20.23
C PRO A 589 -1.99 36.36 19.49
N ASN A 590 -1.86 35.23 20.19
CA ASN A 590 -1.46 33.96 19.57
C ASN A 590 -2.58 33.37 18.70
N LEU A 591 -3.85 33.68 18.99
CA LEU A 591 -4.96 33.26 18.13
C LEU A 591 -4.82 33.84 16.72
N LYS A 592 -4.41 35.10 16.64
CA LYS A 592 -4.14 35.78 15.36
C LYS A 592 -2.98 35.10 14.63
N GLN A 593 -1.89 34.80 15.34
CA GLN A 593 -0.73 34.10 14.76
C GLN A 593 -1.10 32.71 14.21
N LEU A 594 -1.94 31.95 14.91
CA LEU A 594 -2.44 30.66 14.42
C LEU A 594 -3.26 30.85 13.13
N LEU A 595 -4.13 31.85 13.07
CA LEU A 595 -5.02 32.03 11.92
C LEU A 595 -4.39 32.74 10.71
N GLU A 596 -3.28 33.47 10.91
CA GLU A 596 -2.61 34.31 9.90
C GLU A 596 -1.32 33.71 9.32
N ILE A 597 -1.08 32.40 9.49
CA ILE A 597 0.08 31.74 8.89
C ILE A 597 0.17 32.16 7.41
N ARG A 598 1.34 32.70 7.06
CA ARG A 598 1.70 33.18 5.73
C ARG A 598 2.60 32.19 5.04
#